data_AF-A0A496Y2J2-F1
#
_entry.id   AF-A0A496Y2J2-F1
#
_cell.length_a   1.000
_cell.length_b   1.000
_cell.length_c   1.000
_cell.angle_alpha   90.00
_cell.angle_beta   90.00
_cell.angle_gamma   90.00
#
_symmetry.space_group_name_H-M   'P 1'
#
loop_
_entity.id
_entity.type
_entity.pdbx_description
1 polymer ?
#
loop_
_entity_poly.entity_id
_entity_poly.type
_entity_poly.pdbx_seq_one_letter_code
_entity_poly.pdbx_strand_id
1 'polypeptide(L)' 'MVVRAHKHDKQIVSACLRFPGEDGLDDLAMAEFGTLTDQLLRLRDWLREHGCPLVALASTGV' A
#
# COMPACT_ATOMS: atom_id res chain seq x y z
N MET A 1 -4.67 4.71 -6.27
CA MET A 1 -3.63 3.80 -5.75
C MET A 1 -4.20 2.39 -5.62
N VAL A 2 -3.40 1.35 -5.90
CA VAL A 2 -3.81 -0.06 -5.73
C VAL A 2 -2.90 -0.73 -4.70
N VAL A 3 -3.48 -1.18 -3.58
CA VAL A 3 -2.82 -2.06 -2.62
C VAL A 3 -3.17 -3.50 -3.00
N ARG A 4 -2.17 -4.35 -3.19
CA ARG A 4 -2.38 -5.79 -3.38
C ARG A 4 -1.97 -6.54 -2.13
N ALA A 5 -2.92 -7.23 -1.53
CA ALA A 5 -2.63 -8.19 -0.49
C ALA A 5 -2.39 -9.56 -1.14
N HIS A 6 -1.21 -10.14 -0.92
CA HIS A 6 -0.84 -11.47 -1.41
C HIS A 6 -0.57 -12.39 -0.22
N LYS A 7 -1.40 -13.42 -0.05
CA LYS A 7 -1.20 -14.45 0.97
C LYS A 7 -0.49 -15.66 0.34
N HIS A 8 0.83 -15.71 0.44
CA HIS A 8 1.61 -16.90 0.06
C HIS A 8 2.58 -17.23 1.18
N ASP A 9 2.11 -18.04 2.14
CA ASP A 9 2.80 -18.53 3.34
C ASP A 9 3.23 -17.44 4.36
N LYS A 10 3.73 -16.29 3.89
CA LYS A 10 4.03 -15.08 4.66
C LYS A 10 2.85 -14.13 4.55
N GLN A 11 2.23 -13.84 5.68
CA GLN A 11 1.08 -12.93 5.81
C GLN A 11 1.48 -11.47 5.53
N ILE A 12 1.66 -11.11 4.26
CA ILE A 12 2.20 -9.81 3.82
C ILE A 12 1.19 -9.07 2.93
N VAL A 13 1.16 -7.76 3.07
CA VAL A 13 0.43 -6.79 2.26
C VAL A 13 1.45 -5.94 1.50
N SER A 14 1.41 -5.96 0.17
CA SER A 14 2.27 -5.15 -0.68
C SER A 14 1.51 -3.92 -1.17
N ALA A 15 1.99 -2.74 -0.80
CA ALA A 15 1.43 -1.46 -1.22
C ALA A 15 2.29 -0.87 -2.36
N CYS A 16 1.63 -0.52 -3.46
CA CYS A 16 2.24 0.23 -4.55
C CYS A 16 1.49 1.57 -4.70
N LEU A 17 2.17 2.65 -4.35
CA LEU A 17 1.67 4.01 -4.47
C LEU A 17 2.26 4.66 -5.71
N ARG A 18 1.39 5.23 -6.54
CA ARG A 18 1.76 6.17 -7.59
C ARG A 18 1.24 7.56 -7.22
N PHE A 19 2.10 8.56 -7.27
CA PHE A 19 1.78 9.95 -6.94
C PHE A 19 2.45 10.90 -7.92
N PRO A 20 1.89 12.10 -8.17
CA PRO A 20 2.54 13.09 -9.01
C PRO A 20 3.83 13.56 -8.33
N GLY A 21 4.97 13.30 -8.97
CA GLY A 21 6.26 13.83 -8.58
C GLY A 21 6.37 15.33 -8.86
N GLU A 22 7.30 15.99 -8.17
CA GLU A 22 7.49 17.44 -8.29
C GLU A 22 7.92 17.87 -9.71
N ASP A 23 8.57 16.97 -10.45
CA ASP A 23 8.97 17.12 -11.86
C ASP A 23 7.85 16.84 -12.89
N GLY A 24 6.62 16.56 -12.44
CA GLY A 24 5.50 16.21 -13.32
C GLY A 24 5.56 14.79 -13.88
N LEU A 25 6.52 13.97 -13.44
CA LEU A 25 6.58 12.54 -13.66
C LEU A 25 5.85 11.79 -12.54
N ASP A 26 5.24 10.65 -12.86
CA ASP A 26 4.66 9.77 -11.86
C ASP A 26 5.77 9.15 -10.99
N ASP A 27 5.81 9.50 -9.70
CA ASP A 27 6.64 8.80 -8.73
C ASP A 27 5.98 7.51 -8.25
N LEU A 28 6.80 6.53 -7.91
CA LEU A 28 6.37 5.22 -7.44
C LEU A 28 7.01 4.92 -6.08
N ALA A 29 6.19 4.70 -5.05
CA ALA A 29 6.65 4.16 -3.78
C ALA A 29 6.08 2.76 -3.55
N MET A 30 6.94 1.84 -3.12
CA MET A 30 6.58 0.46 -2.81
C MET A 30 6.94 0.15 -1.36
N ALA A 31 6.02 -0.47 -0.63
CA ALA A 31 6.24 -0.85 0.75
C ALA A 31 5.51 -2.18 1.07
N GLU A 32 6.08 -2.96 1.98
CA GLU A 32 5.53 -4.23 2.43
C GLU A 32 5.19 -4.15 3.92
N PHE A 33 4.02 -4.66 4.29
CA PHE A 33 3.49 -4.66 5.65
C PHE A 33 2.99 -6.07 6.00
N GLY A 34 2.90 -6.42 7.28
CA GLY A 34 2.16 -7.62 7.68
C GLY A 34 0.64 -7.47 7.54
N THR A 35 -0.11 -8.56 7.69
CA THR A 35 -1.59 -8.54 7.71
C THR A 35 -2.19 -8.36 9.10
N LEU A 36 -1.36 -8.25 10.14
CA LEU A 36 -1.83 -8.01 11.51
C LEU A 36 -2.23 -6.55 11.70
N THR A 37 -3.14 -6.29 12.63
CA THR A 37 -3.71 -4.95 12.87
C THR A 37 -2.65 -3.86 13.04
N ASP A 38 -1.58 -4.12 13.79
CA ASP A 38 -0.46 -3.17 13.95
C ASP A 38 0.17 -2.79 12.59
N GLN A 39 0.41 -3.77 11.74
CA GLN A 39 1.01 -3.53 10.43
C GLN A 39 0.03 -2.86 9.46
N LEU A 40 -1.27 -3.14 9.58
CA LEU A 40 -2.31 -2.43 8.84
C LEU A 40 -2.45 -0.96 9.28
N LEU A 41 -2.24 -0.66 10.57
CA LEU A 41 -2.18 0.71 11.06
C LEU A 41 -0.95 1.44 10.50
N ARG A 42 0.21 0.78 10.46
CA ARG A 42 1.41 1.32 9.81
C ARG A 42 1.20 1.59 8.32
N LEU A 43 0.50 0.70 7.61
CA LEU A 43 0.09 0.94 6.23
C LEU A 43 -0.80 2.19 6.12
N ARG A 44 -1.80 2.34 7.00
CA ARG A 44 -2.66 3.53 7.03
C ARG A 44 -1.85 4.81 7.25
N ASP A 45 -0.91 4.80 8.20
CA ASP A 45 -0.12 5.97 8.52
C ASP A 45 0.79 6.35 7.35
N TRP A 46 1.45 5.37 6.72
CA TRP A 46 2.24 5.56 5.51
C TRP A 46 1.41 6.14 4.35
N LEU A 47 0.19 5.63 4.13
CA LEU A 47 -0.74 6.16 3.13
C LEU A 47 -1.09 7.63 3.39
N ARG A 48 -1.20 8.01 4.66
CA ARG A 48 -1.56 9.37 5.09
C ARG A 48 -0.41 10.34 4.89
N GLU A 49 0.83 9.91 5.13
CA GLU A 49 2.04 10.70 4.85
C GLU A 49 2.14 11.07 3.36
N HIS A 50 1.73 10.15 2.48
CA HIS A 50 1.70 10.38 1.04
C HIS A 50 0.43 11.09 0.54
N GLY A 51 -0.45 11.57 1.43
CA GLY A 51 -1.62 12.35 1.07
C GLY A 51 -2.65 11.60 0.23
N CYS A 52 -2.72 10.27 0.31
CA CYS A 52 -3.61 9.47 -0.54
C CYS A 52 -5.05 9.47 0.00
N PRO A 53 -6.04 10.06 -0.70
CA PRO A 53 -7.41 10.18 -0.18
C PRO A 53 -8.28 8.95 -0.48
N LEU A 54 -7.89 8.11 -1.45
CA LEU A 54 -8.66 6.95 -1.87
C LEU A 54 -7.74 5.76 -2.19
N VAL A 55 -8.00 4.64 -1.53
CA VAL A 55 -7.23 3.40 -1.66
C VAL A 55 -8.15 2.28 -2.12
N ALA A 56 -7.77 1.61 -3.21
CA ALA A 56 -8.40 0.36 -3.63
C ALA A 56 -7.55 -0.81 -3.12
N LEU A 57 -8.15 -1.70 -2.32
CA LEU A 57 -7.50 -2.89 -1.79
C LEU A 57 -8.03 -4.13 -2.50
N ALA A 58 -7.14 -4.85 -3.18
CA ALA A 58 -7.46 -6.13 -3.78
C ALA A 58 -6.94 -7.25 -2.88
N SER A 59 -7.88 -8.03 -2.31
CA SER A 59 -7.57 -9.27 -1.60
C SER A 59 -7.77 -10.44 -2.57
N THR A 60 -6.72 -11.20 -2.84
CA THR A 60 -6.86 -12.49 -3.51
C THR A 60 -7.39 -13.47 -2.47
N GLY A 61 -8.71 -13.65 -2.40
CA GLY A 61 -9.31 -14.71 -1.59
C GLY A 61 -8.86 -16.06 -2.12
N VAL A 62 -7.79 -16.61 -1.55
CA VAL A 62 -7.34 -17.98 -1.75
C VAL A 62 -8.02 -18.90 -0.75
#